data_AF-A0A9J6ZL83-F1
#
_entry.id   AF-A0A9J6ZL83-F1
#
_cell.length_a   1.000
_cell.length_b   1.000
_cell.length_c   1.000
_cell.angle_alpha   90.00
_cell.angle_beta   90.00
_cell.angle_gamma   90.00
#
_symmetry.space_group_name_H-M   'P 1'
#
loop_
_entity.id
_entity.type
_entity.pdbx_description
1 polymer ?
#
loop_
_entity_poly.entity_id
_entity_poly.type
_entity_poly.pdbx_seq_one_letter_code
_entity_poly.pdbx_strand_id
1 'polypeptide(L)'
;MFQNIFSEHLSGIRKELEDYVGKRIELLKLELVERLSKCTSSIIVKLGLMYFLLLFLMFLSLAGGFYIGELLHSNALGFLIIAGFYLLLAFLLYIFRSYLVERPVIRSFIKLFFESDKNE
;
A
#
# COMPACT_ATOMS: atom_id res chain seq x y z
N MET A 1 1.79 57.02 28.74
CA MET A 1 1.55 57.03 27.28
C MET A 1 2.29 55.88 26.56
N PHE A 2 3.55 55.57 26.90
CA PHE A 2 4.32 54.49 26.25
C PHE A 2 3.85 53.05 26.51
N GLN A 3 3.26 52.73 27.67
CA GLN A 3 2.86 51.34 28.00
C GLN A 3 1.65 50.82 27.21
N ASN A 4 0.71 51.69 26.79
CA ASN A 4 -0.49 51.27 26.06
C ASN A 4 -0.21 50.97 24.57
N ILE A 5 0.82 51.57 23.99
CA ILE A 5 1.17 51.40 22.57
C ILE A 5 1.75 49.99 22.34
N PHE A 6 2.52 49.49 23.31
CA PHE A 6 3.15 48.18 23.22
C PHE A 6 2.12 47.04 23.36
N SER A 7 1.15 47.17 24.28
CA SER A 7 0.09 46.16 24.46
C SER A 7 -0.87 46.11 23.26
N GLU A 8 -1.16 47.24 22.61
CA GLU A 8 -1.92 47.26 21.35
C GLU A 8 -1.16 46.56 20.22
N HIS A 9 0.15 46.82 20.06
CA HIS A 9 0.97 46.15 19.05
C HIS A 9 1.05 44.63 19.27
N LEU A 10 1.22 44.18 20.52
CA LEU A 10 1.21 42.75 20.83
C LEU A 10 -0.15 42.10 20.59
N SER A 11 -1.25 42.84 20.79
CA SER A 11 -2.60 42.35 20.50
C SER A 11 -2.84 42.18 18.98
N GLY A 12 -2.28 43.08 18.16
CA GLY A 12 -2.30 42.99 16.70
C GLY A 12 -1.52 41.78 16.18
N ILE A 13 -0.28 41.60 16.65
CA ILE A 13 0.58 40.46 16.27
C ILE A 13 -0.04 39.13 16.72
N ARG A 14 -0.67 39.10 17.91
CA ARG A 14 -1.36 37.91 18.40
C ARG A 14 -2.54 37.53 17.49
N LYS A 15 -3.36 38.51 17.08
CA LYS A 15 -4.48 38.28 16.15
C LYS A 15 -4.01 37.81 14.77
N GLU A 16 -2.96 38.42 14.22
CA GLU A 16 -2.39 37.99 12.94
C GLU A 16 -1.83 36.57 13.03
N LEU A 17 -1.13 36.21 14.11
CA LEU A 17 -0.65 34.86 14.33
C LEU A 17 -1.79 33.85 14.50
N GLU A 18 -2.85 34.21 15.21
CA GLU A 18 -4.03 33.36 15.42
C GLU A 18 -4.77 33.08 14.09
N ASP A 19 -4.91 34.12 13.25
CA ASP A 19 -5.55 34.02 11.93
C ASP A 19 -4.68 33.25 10.92
N TYR A 20 -3.35 33.38 11.02
CA TYR A 20 -2.39 32.67 10.18
C TYR A 20 -2.27 31.19 10.57
N VAL A 21 -2.27 30.88 11.87
CA VAL A 21 -2.29 29.49 12.39
C VAL A 21 -3.63 28.83 12.05
N GLY A 22 -4.75 29.55 12.19
CA GLY A 22 -6.08 29.05 11.79
C GLY A 22 -6.12 28.63 10.32
N LYS A 23 -5.63 29.47 9.40
CA LYS A 23 -5.55 29.16 7.97
C LYS A 23 -4.63 27.97 7.67
N ARG A 24 -3.50 27.85 8.36
CA ARG A 24 -2.60 26.68 8.19
C ARG A 24 -3.23 25.39 8.70
N ILE A 25 -3.98 25.42 9.80
CA ILE A 25 -4.71 24.25 10.33
C ILE A 25 -5.78 23.79 9.35
N GLU A 26 -6.50 24.72 8.72
CA GLU A 26 -7.53 24.40 7.73
C GLU A 26 -6.93 23.75 6.48
N LEU A 27 -5.80 24.27 5.99
CA LEU A 27 -5.04 23.67 4.89
C LEU A 27 -4.52 22.26 5.24
N LEU A 28 -3.97 22.08 6.44
CA LEU A 28 -3.53 20.76 6.93
C LEU A 28 -4.69 19.76 7.00
N LYS A 29 -5.86 20.20 7.47
CA LYS A 29 -7.05 19.36 7.55
C LYS A 29 -7.52 18.91 6.16
N LEU A 30 -7.48 19.81 5.18
CA LEU A 30 -7.80 19.46 3.78
C LEU A 30 -6.77 18.49 3.18
N GLU A 31 -5.47 18.74 3.34
CA GLU A 31 -4.42 17.86 2.82
C GLU A 31 -4.47 16.46 3.45
N LEU A 32 -4.78 16.38 4.75
CA LEU A 32 -4.96 15.10 5.44
C LEU A 32 -6.14 14.32 4.87
N VAL A 33 -7.29 14.96 4.67
CA VAL A 33 -8.47 14.31 4.08
C VAL A 33 -8.22 13.87 2.63
N GLU A 34 -7.51 14.70 1.84
CA GLU A 34 -7.14 14.35 0.46
C GLU A 34 -6.16 13.17 0.42
N ARG A 35 -5.14 13.16 1.29
CA ARG A 35 -4.20 12.03 1.40
C ARG A 35 -4.89 10.75 1.86
N LEU A 36 -5.75 10.83 2.87
CA LEU A 36 -6.52 9.67 3.36
C LEU A 36 -7.43 9.11 2.27
N SER A 37 -8.10 9.97 1.50
CA SER A 37 -8.95 9.56 0.39
C SER A 37 -8.16 8.88 -0.72
N LYS A 38 -7.01 9.44 -1.12
CA LYS A 38 -6.12 8.83 -2.13
C LYS A 38 -5.51 7.51 -1.64
N CYS A 39 -5.10 7.42 -0.38
CA CYS A 39 -4.59 6.19 0.23
C CYS A 39 -5.67 5.10 0.24
N THR A 40 -6.86 5.42 0.74
CA THR A 40 -7.98 4.49 0.85
C THR A 40 -8.40 3.97 -0.53
N SER A 41 -8.57 4.86 -1.51
CA SER A 41 -8.88 4.49 -2.89
C SER A 41 -7.80 3.60 -3.50
N SER A 42 -6.52 3.95 -3.32
CA SER A 42 -5.40 3.16 -3.86
C SER A 42 -5.27 1.78 -3.20
N ILE A 43 -5.57 1.66 -1.91
CA ILE A 43 -5.53 0.39 -1.17
C ILE A 43 -6.67 -0.52 -1.63
N ILE A 44 -7.90 -0.02 -1.72
CA ILE A 44 -9.06 -0.81 -2.14
C ILE A 44 -8.85 -1.36 -3.55
N VAL A 45 -8.39 -0.53 -4.50
CA VAL A 45 -8.12 -0.97 -5.87
C VAL A 45 -7.01 -2.04 -5.89
N LYS A 46 -5.90 -1.83 -5.16
CA LYS A 46 -4.81 -2.83 -5.08
C LYS A 46 -5.26 -4.14 -4.43
N LEU A 47 -6.01 -4.07 -3.34
CA LEU A 47 -6.56 -5.26 -2.67
C LEU A 47 -7.53 -6.00 -3.58
N GLY A 48 -8.42 -5.29 -4.27
CA GLY A 48 -9.31 -5.87 -5.27
C GLY A 48 -8.52 -6.57 -6.37
N LEU A 49 -7.51 -5.91 -6.94
CA LEU A 49 -6.66 -6.49 -7.99
C LEU A 49 -5.93 -7.75 -7.50
N MET A 50 -5.36 -7.71 -6.28
CA MET A 50 -4.67 -8.85 -5.67
C MET A 50 -5.64 -10.02 -5.41
N TYR A 51 -6.87 -9.72 -4.96
CA TYR A 51 -7.91 -10.72 -4.75
C TYR A 51 -8.33 -11.39 -6.06
N PHE A 52 -8.60 -10.61 -7.10
CA PHE A 52 -8.93 -11.15 -8.43
C PHE A 52 -7.80 -11.98 -9.03
N LEU A 53 -6.55 -11.53 -8.87
CA LEU A 53 -5.37 -12.26 -9.34
C LEU A 53 -5.21 -13.59 -8.61
N LEU A 54 -5.44 -13.62 -7.29
CA LEU A 54 -5.44 -14.85 -6.49
C LEU A 54 -6.51 -15.82 -6.98
N LEU A 55 -7.75 -15.33 -7.19
CA LEU A 55 -8.84 -16.14 -7.73
C LEU A 55 -8.47 -16.74 -9.09
N PHE A 56 -7.99 -15.90 -10.01
CA PHE A 56 -7.60 -16.32 -11.35
C PHE A 56 -6.52 -17.42 -11.30
N LEU A 57 -5.48 -17.23 -10.47
CA LEU A 57 -4.41 -18.21 -10.31
C LEU A 57 -4.93 -19.53 -9.73
N MET A 58 -5.89 -19.45 -8.79
CA MET A 58 -6.50 -20.63 -8.19
C MET A 58 -7.30 -21.43 -9.22
N PHE A 59 -8.13 -20.77 -10.02
CA PHE A 59 -8.85 -21.42 -11.13
C PHE A 59 -7.89 -22.01 -12.17
N LEU A 60 -6.81 -21.30 -12.50
CA LEU A 60 -5.80 -21.79 -13.45
C LEU A 60 -5.10 -23.06 -12.92
N SER A 61 -4.80 -23.10 -11.62
CA SER A 61 -4.26 -24.29 -10.96
C SER A 61 -5.22 -25.48 -11.01
N LEU A 62 -6.52 -25.25 -10.77
CA LEU A 62 -7.51 -26.33 -10.86
C LEU A 62 -7.66 -26.82 -12.30
N ALA A 63 -7.75 -25.91 -13.27
CA ALA A 63 -7.88 -26.26 -14.68
C ALA A 63 -6.67 -27.06 -15.17
N GLY A 64 -5.45 -26.62 -14.84
CA GLY A 64 -4.24 -27.38 -15.13
C GLY A 64 -4.24 -28.74 -14.45
N GLY A 65 -4.70 -28.82 -13.19
CA GLY A 65 -4.72 -30.06 -12.39
C GLY A 65 -5.61 -31.11 -12.99
N PHE A 66 -6.81 -30.71 -13.38
CA PHE A 66 -7.74 -31.59 -14.06
C PHE A 66 -7.24 -31.95 -15.46
N TYR A 67 -6.70 -31.00 -16.24
CA TYR A 67 -6.22 -31.28 -17.59
C TYR A 67 -5.07 -32.31 -17.61
N ILE A 68 -4.07 -32.13 -16.74
CA ILE A 68 -2.95 -33.08 -16.63
C ILE A 68 -3.42 -34.39 -15.98
N GLY A 69 -4.33 -34.31 -15.00
CA GLY A 69 -4.89 -35.49 -14.33
C GLY A 69 -5.70 -36.39 -15.27
N GLU A 70 -6.46 -35.79 -16.19
CA GLU A 70 -7.24 -36.50 -17.21
C GLU A 70 -6.34 -37.15 -18.27
N LEU A 71 -5.28 -36.45 -18.72
CA LEU A 71 -4.27 -37.03 -19.63
C LEU A 71 -3.57 -38.26 -19.03
N LEU A 72 -3.29 -38.24 -17.72
CA LEU A 72 -2.63 -39.34 -17.02
C LEU A 72 -3.60 -40.40 -16.49
N HIS A 73 -4.91 -40.29 -16.78
CA HIS A 73 -5.98 -41.16 -16.25
C HIS A 73 -6.00 -41.26 -14.71
N SER A 74 -5.36 -40.31 -14.02
CA SER A 74 -5.21 -40.30 -12.57
C SER A 74 -5.00 -38.87 -12.08
N ASN A 75 -6.03 -38.35 -11.40
CA ASN A 75 -6.02 -37.01 -10.80
C ASN A 75 -4.85 -36.83 -9.81
N ALA A 76 -4.46 -37.89 -9.11
CA ALA A 76 -3.34 -37.85 -8.15
C ALA A 76 -2.00 -37.52 -8.84
N LEU A 77 -1.75 -38.10 -10.02
CA LEU A 77 -0.53 -37.81 -10.78
C LEU A 77 -0.56 -36.40 -11.39
N GLY A 78 -1.74 -35.93 -11.82
CA GLY A 78 -1.94 -34.56 -12.29
C GLY A 78 -1.60 -33.51 -11.23
N PHE A 79 -2.09 -33.69 -10.00
CA PHE A 79 -1.73 -32.80 -8.89
C PHE A 79 -0.25 -32.91 -8.50
N LEU A 80 0.37 -34.08 -8.63
CA LEU A 80 1.80 -34.27 -8.32
C LEU A 80 2.70 -33.50 -9.30
N ILE A 81 2.38 -33.52 -10.60
CA ILE A 81 3.10 -32.75 -11.61
C ILE A 81 2.96 -31.25 -11.37
N ILE A 82 1.77 -30.79 -11.00
CA ILE A 82 1.53 -29.37 -10.71
C ILE A 82 2.20 -28.94 -9.41
N ALA A 83 2.20 -29.78 -8.39
CA ALA A 83 2.97 -29.53 -7.17
C ALA A 83 4.46 -29.41 -7.50
N GLY A 84 4.99 -30.29 -8.36
CA GLY A 84 6.37 -30.20 -8.85
C GLY A 84 6.64 -28.91 -9.64
N PHE A 85 5.71 -28.51 -10.52
CA PHE A 85 5.78 -27.26 -11.24
C PHE A 85 5.77 -26.04 -10.31
N TYR A 86 4.88 -26.01 -9.30
CA TYR A 86 4.85 -24.94 -8.29
C TYR A 86 6.13 -24.92 -7.44
N LEU A 87 6.73 -26.06 -7.15
CA LEU A 87 8.00 -26.15 -6.42
C LEU A 87 9.14 -25.58 -7.28
N LEU A 88 9.18 -25.91 -8.56
CA LEU A 88 10.11 -25.31 -9.54
C LEU A 88 9.89 -23.80 -9.67
N LEU A 89 8.63 -23.36 -9.75
CA LEU A 89 8.27 -21.94 -9.82
C LEU A 89 8.67 -21.21 -8.53
N ALA A 90 8.49 -21.82 -7.36
CA ALA A 90 8.91 -21.29 -6.07
C ALA A 90 10.43 -21.20 -5.97
N PHE A 91 11.16 -22.20 -6.48
CA PHE A 91 12.61 -22.18 -6.55
C PHE A 91 13.13 -21.09 -7.49
N LEU A 92 12.48 -20.93 -8.65
CA LEU A 92 12.77 -19.85 -9.59
C LEU A 92 12.48 -18.48 -8.94
N LEU A 93 11.33 -18.31 -8.30
CA LEU A 93 10.99 -17.10 -7.55
C LEU A 93 11.96 -16.85 -6.40
N TYR A 94 12.50 -17.88 -5.74
CA TYR A 94 13.49 -17.72 -4.69
C TYR A 94 14.81 -17.14 -5.23
N ILE A 95 15.25 -17.58 -6.40
CA ILE A 95 16.43 -17.02 -7.09
C ILE A 95 16.15 -15.60 -7.60
N PHE A 96 14.99 -15.37 -8.21
CA PHE A 96 14.58 -14.05 -8.72
C PHE A 96 14.05 -13.10 -7.63
N ARG A 97 13.97 -13.56 -6.37
CA ARG A 97 13.42 -12.83 -5.21
C ARG A 97 14.09 -11.48 -5.03
N SER A 98 15.41 -11.42 -5.19
CA SER A 98 16.17 -10.18 -5.04
C SER A 98 15.85 -9.15 -6.14
N TYR A 99 15.36 -9.59 -7.31
CA TYR A 99 15.07 -8.69 -8.41
C TYR A 99 13.59 -8.25 -8.47
N LEU A 100 12.65 -9.17 -8.23
CA LEU A 100 11.20 -8.93 -8.42
C LEU A 100 10.41 -8.62 -7.13
N VAL A 101 10.79 -9.20 -5.98
CA VAL A 101 10.02 -9.09 -4.74
C VAL A 101 10.58 -8.00 -3.83
N GLU A 102 11.91 -7.91 -3.71
CA GLU A 102 12.55 -6.90 -2.86
C GLU A 102 12.17 -5.47 -3.28
N ARG A 103 12.21 -5.13 -4.57
CA ARG A 103 12.00 -3.75 -5.01
C ARG A 103 10.58 -3.20 -4.75
N PRO A 104 9.47 -3.89 -5.08
CA PRO A 104 8.13 -3.38 -4.80
C PRO A 104 7.68 -3.60 -3.33
N VAL A 105 8.09 -4.70 -2.69
CA VAL A 105 7.70 -4.98 -1.29
C VAL A 105 8.43 -4.05 -0.34
N ILE A 106 9.76 -3.89 -0.46
CA ILE A 106 10.52 -2.96 0.38
C ILE A 106 10.07 -1.52 0.15
N ARG A 107 9.75 -1.11 -1.08
CA ARG A 107 9.24 0.25 -1.35
C ARG A 107 7.84 0.50 -0.76
N SER A 108 7.03 -0.55 -0.63
CA SER A 108 5.71 -0.48 0.03
C SER A 108 5.85 -0.45 1.56
N PHE A 109 6.73 -1.29 2.11
CA PHE A 109 7.06 -1.29 3.54
C PHE A 109 7.75 0.01 3.98
N ILE A 110 8.69 0.54 3.18
CA ILE A 110 9.34 1.82 3.44
C ILE A 110 8.32 2.96 3.44
N LYS A 111 7.35 3.01 2.51
CA LYS A 111 6.29 4.03 2.58
C LYS A 111 5.41 3.88 3.82
N LEU A 112 5.05 2.65 4.21
CA LEU A 112 4.26 2.41 5.43
C LEU A 112 5.01 2.78 6.71
N PHE A 113 6.32 2.56 6.78
CA PHE A 113 7.15 2.87 7.96
C PHE A 113 7.66 4.33 7.98
N PHE A 114 8.18 4.87 6.87
CA PHE A 114 8.72 6.23 6.81
C PHE A 114 7.64 7.31 6.72
N GLU A 115 6.42 7.00 6.28
CA GLU A 115 5.30 7.97 6.33
C GLU A 115 4.65 8.01 7.73
N SER A 116 5.02 7.08 8.62
CA SER A 116 4.72 7.15 10.06
C SER A 116 5.76 7.93 10.87
N ASP A 117 6.94 8.20 10.32
CA ASP A 117 8.08 8.84 11.02
C ASP A 117 8.29 10.32 10.62
N LYS A 118 7.61 10.79 9.56
CA LYS A 118 7.66 12.21 9.15
C LYS A 118 6.66 13.12 9.87
N ASN A 119 6.03 12.62 10.92
CA ASN A 119 5.14 13.40 11.80
C ASN A 119 5.72 13.49 13.23
N GLU A 120 7.03 13.64 13.35
CA GLU A 120 7.68 14.29 14.50
C GLU A 120 8.38 15.56 13.99
#